data_AF-A0A4S2FBR9-F1
#
_entry.id   AF-A0A4S2FBR9-F1
#
_cell.length_a   1.000
_cell.length_b   1.000
_cell.length_c   1.000
_cell.angle_alpha   90.00
_cell.angle_beta   90.00
_cell.angle_gamma   90.00
#
_symmetry.space_group_name_H-M   'P 1'
#
loop_
_entity.id
_entity.type
_entity.pdbx_description
1 polymer ?
#
loop_
_entity_poly.entity_id
_entity_poly.type
_entity_poly.pdbx_seq_one_letter_code
_entity_poly.pdbx_strand_id
1 'polypeptide(L)'
;MTSAFFVVLLYQSVVQSAFFALYYPSPEKRRLFLFYLGLFMLVLYPLDTLFPATWPLLKNIFNFGLLVVASQIVFRSLKRRTIIMATALYEFGLVLTEIVSVFAFYVFTGHSPDPTRFNVDQSFMYALGSFALTIVYLVMLQVFPNGLVTRKKGFLYLLGMLLNVGFTALCGAFIVVPDEHVFFARSYGIALAFLFVFNGATFVSLRRFIRIQKAQSAQRALESVYQKQLACYVRDKSDEHVLRRLRHDLLNFWETTKEES
;
A
#
# COMPACT_ATOMS: atom_id res chain seq x y z
N MET A 1 7.01 30.18 5.62
CA MET A 1 6.90 28.81 6.16
C MET A 1 7.36 28.83 7.61
N THR A 2 6.48 28.49 8.54
CA THR A 2 6.84 28.34 9.96
C THR A 2 7.72 27.11 10.15
N SER A 3 8.66 27.15 11.11
CA SER A 3 9.55 26.03 11.45
C SER A 3 8.77 24.72 11.73
N ALA A 4 7.56 24.82 12.29
CA ALA A 4 6.66 23.70 12.53
C ALA A 4 6.25 22.96 11.24
N PHE A 5 5.95 23.68 10.15
CA PHE A 5 5.56 23.04 8.88
C PHE A 5 6.69 22.19 8.30
N PHE A 6 7.92 22.70 8.35
CA PHE A 6 9.09 21.98 7.88
C PHE A 6 9.36 20.71 8.69
N VAL A 7 9.16 20.76 10.02
CA VAL A 7 9.30 19.59 10.88
C VAL A 7 8.28 18.51 10.52
N VAL A 8 7.02 18.90 10.27
CA VAL A 8 5.98 17.93 9.89
C VAL A 8 6.26 17.34 8.50
N LEU A 9 6.64 18.15 7.51
CA LEU A 9 7.03 17.67 6.18
C LEU A 9 8.22 16.70 6.24
N LEU A 10 9.22 17.02 7.05
CA LEU A 10 10.38 16.15 7.25
C LEU A 10 9.96 14.82 7.87
N TYR A 11 9.11 14.86 8.89
CA TYR A 11 8.59 13.66 9.53
C TYR A 11 7.77 12.80 8.57
N GLN A 12 6.87 13.40 7.78
CA GLN A 12 6.11 12.71 6.74
C GLN A 12 7.05 12.05 5.73
N SER A 13 8.05 12.78 5.23
CA SER A 13 9.03 12.24 4.29
C SER A 13 9.79 11.06 4.86
N VAL A 14 10.16 11.11 6.15
CA VAL A 14 10.82 9.99 6.84
C VAL A 14 9.91 8.77 6.89
N VAL A 15 8.64 8.93 7.29
CA VAL A 15 7.67 7.82 7.39
C VAL A 15 7.39 7.20 6.02
N GLN A 16 7.17 8.04 5.01
CA GLN A 16 6.91 7.63 3.62
C GLN A 16 8.12 6.91 3.01
N SER A 17 9.33 7.42 3.25
CA SER A 17 10.57 6.79 2.79
C SER A 17 10.83 5.46 3.48
N ALA A 18 10.55 5.38 4.78
CA ALA A 18 10.66 4.15 5.56
C ALA A 18 9.71 3.06 5.02
N PHE A 19 8.48 3.43 4.64
CA PHE A 19 7.54 2.49 4.03
C PHE A 19 8.14 1.80 2.80
N PHE A 20 8.64 2.56 1.81
CA PHE A 20 9.21 1.98 0.59
C PHE A 20 10.50 1.20 0.86
N ALA A 21 11.38 1.72 1.72
CA ALA A 21 12.63 1.05 2.08
C ALA A 21 12.40 -0.29 2.80
N LEU A 22 11.33 -0.39 3.59
CA LEU A 22 10.96 -1.61 4.29
C LEU A 22 10.15 -2.57 3.41
N TYR A 23 9.29 -2.06 2.52
CA TYR A 23 8.43 -2.87 1.65
C TYR A 23 9.19 -3.61 0.53
N TYR A 24 10.23 -3.00 -0.03
CA TYR A 24 10.99 -3.65 -1.09
C TYR A 24 12.00 -4.67 -0.53
N PRO A 25 12.10 -5.88 -1.13
CA PRO A 25 13.10 -6.86 -0.74
C PRO A 25 14.47 -6.47 -1.31
N SER A 26 15.16 -5.55 -0.62
CA SER A 26 16.50 -5.10 -1.00
C SER A 26 17.47 -5.18 0.18
N PRO A 27 18.73 -5.60 -0.05
CA PRO A 27 19.77 -5.57 0.98
C PRO A 27 20.19 -4.14 1.35
N GLU A 28 20.12 -3.18 0.40
CA GLU A 28 20.58 -1.80 0.60
C GLU A 28 19.48 -0.86 1.16
N LYS A 29 18.82 -1.25 2.25
CA LYS A 29 17.68 -0.50 2.82
C LYS A 29 17.99 0.97 3.14
N ARG A 30 19.19 1.26 3.66
CA ARG A 30 19.61 2.62 4.01
C ARG A 30 19.72 3.53 2.79
N ARG A 31 20.28 3.02 1.68
CA ARG A 31 20.42 3.79 0.44
C ARG A 31 19.06 4.08 -0.19
N LEU A 32 18.16 3.10 -0.14
CA LEU A 32 16.79 3.25 -0.61
C LEU A 32 16.02 4.28 0.21
N PHE A 33 16.14 4.22 1.53
CA PHE A 33 15.54 5.21 2.41
C PHE A 33 16.00 6.64 2.04
N LEU A 34 17.31 6.85 1.87
CA LEU A 34 17.85 8.17 1.49
C LEU A 34 17.39 8.60 0.09
N PHE A 35 17.28 7.67 -0.86
CA PHE A 35 16.75 7.96 -2.18
C PHE A 35 15.31 8.46 -2.13
N TYR A 36 14.42 7.75 -1.44
CA TYR A 36 13.03 8.18 -1.30
C TYR A 36 12.90 9.47 -0.48
N LEU A 37 13.74 9.66 0.54
CA LEU A 37 13.75 10.89 1.34
C LEU A 37 14.09 12.10 0.47
N GLY A 38 15.12 11.98 -0.37
CA GLY A 38 15.46 13.00 -1.36
C GLY A 38 14.36 13.18 -2.40
N LEU A 39 13.74 12.10 -2.89
CA LEU A 39 12.64 12.16 -3.85
C LEU A 39 11.43 12.92 -3.27
N PHE A 40 11.04 12.65 -2.03
CA PHE A 40 9.92 13.34 -1.38
C PHE A 40 10.22 14.82 -1.15
N MET A 41 11.35 15.12 -0.51
CA MET A 41 11.69 16.48 -0.10
C MET A 41 12.09 17.40 -1.26
N LEU A 42 12.81 16.87 -2.26
CA LEU A 42 13.43 17.69 -3.31
C LEU A 42 12.69 17.66 -4.64
N VAL A 43 11.81 16.67 -4.85
CA VAL A 43 11.15 16.47 -6.14
C VAL A 43 9.63 16.50 -5.98
N LEU A 44 9.06 15.56 -5.23
CA LEU A 44 7.61 15.42 -5.10
C LEU A 44 6.96 16.64 -4.45
N TYR A 45 7.36 17.04 -3.23
CA TYR A 45 6.72 18.18 -2.57
C TYR A 45 6.89 19.50 -3.34
N PRO A 46 8.08 19.85 -3.87
CA PRO A 46 8.21 21.03 -4.72
C PRO A 46 7.34 20.97 -5.98
N LEU A 47 7.28 19.82 -6.67
CA LEU A 47 6.40 19.67 -7.84
C LEU A 47 4.92 19.76 -7.48
N ASP A 48 4.52 19.26 -6.31
CA ASP A 48 3.13 19.27 -5.86
C ASP A 48 2.61 20.70 -5.61
N THR A 49 3.51 21.65 -5.33
CA THR A 49 3.18 23.08 -5.23
C THR A 49 2.90 23.75 -6.58
N LEU A 50 3.32 23.14 -7.70
CA LEU A 50 3.04 23.66 -9.04
C LEU A 50 1.60 23.39 -9.50
N PHE A 51 0.94 22.42 -8.86
CA PHE A 51 -0.43 22.04 -9.17
C PHE A 51 -1.41 22.77 -8.24
N PRO A 52 -2.52 23.33 -8.78
CA PRO A 52 -3.58 23.92 -7.99
C PRO A 52 -4.14 22.94 -6.94
N ALA A 53 -4.51 23.45 -5.76
CA ALA A 53 -5.14 22.65 -4.71
C ALA A 53 -6.47 22.01 -5.15
N THR A 54 -7.14 22.62 -6.14
CA THR A 54 -8.40 22.15 -6.73
C THR A 54 -8.25 20.94 -7.64
N TRP A 55 -7.02 20.48 -7.94
CA TRP A 55 -6.76 19.33 -8.82
C TRP A 55 -6.17 18.12 -8.07
N PRO A 56 -6.79 17.62 -6.99
CA PRO A 56 -6.23 16.55 -6.18
C PRO A 56 -6.12 15.22 -6.94
N LEU A 57 -7.05 14.94 -7.86
CA LEU A 57 -7.00 13.72 -8.67
C LEU A 57 -5.79 13.72 -9.62
N LEU A 58 -5.48 14.87 -10.24
CA LEU A 58 -4.33 14.99 -11.13
C LEU A 58 -3.02 14.90 -10.35
N LYS A 59 -2.94 15.53 -9.18
CA LYS A 59 -1.80 15.42 -8.26
C LYS A 59 -1.53 13.97 -7.88
N ASN A 60 -2.54 13.23 -7.46
CA ASN A 60 -2.40 11.83 -7.07
C ASN A 60 -2.00 10.93 -8.24
N ILE A 61 -2.56 11.13 -9.44
CA ILE A 61 -2.14 10.40 -10.64
C ILE A 61 -0.67 10.69 -10.98
N PHE A 62 -0.27 11.97 -10.91
CA PHE A 62 1.10 12.38 -11.17
C PHE A 62 2.08 11.79 -10.15
N ASN A 63 1.80 11.92 -8.86
CA ASN A 63 2.62 11.41 -7.76
C ASN A 63 2.75 9.89 -7.85
N PHE A 64 1.65 9.18 -8.11
CA PHE A 64 1.66 7.74 -8.34
C PHE A 64 2.53 7.36 -9.54
N GLY A 65 2.34 8.02 -10.69
CA GLY A 65 3.13 7.77 -11.90
C GLY A 65 4.62 8.01 -11.68
N LEU A 66 4.97 9.14 -11.05
CA LEU A 66 6.34 9.51 -10.75
C LEU A 66 7.00 8.49 -9.81
N LEU A 67 6.31 8.07 -8.75
CA LEU A 67 6.80 7.05 -7.81
C LEU A 67 7.01 5.70 -8.50
N VAL A 68 6.12 5.28 -9.40
CA VAL A 68 6.28 4.04 -10.18
C VAL A 68 7.51 4.14 -11.09
N VAL A 69 7.69 5.26 -11.79
CA VAL A 69 8.83 5.48 -12.69
C VAL A 69 10.15 5.54 -11.90
N ALA A 70 10.21 6.34 -10.83
CA ALA A 70 11.38 6.44 -9.96
C ALA A 70 11.77 5.09 -9.37
N SER A 71 10.78 4.32 -8.90
CA SER A 71 11.00 2.97 -8.35
C SER A 71 11.46 1.98 -9.43
N GLN A 72 11.01 2.11 -10.69
CA GLN A 72 11.52 1.28 -11.80
C GLN A 72 12.98 1.60 -12.17
N ILE A 73 13.38 2.86 -12.06
CA ILE A 73 14.77 3.28 -12.32
C ILE A 73 15.71 2.64 -11.29
N VAL A 74 15.31 2.65 -10.02
CA VAL A 74 16.10 2.06 -8.92
C VAL A 74 16.05 0.53 -8.92
N PHE A 75 14.87 -0.06 -9.18
CA PHE A 75 14.65 -1.50 -9.12
C PHE A 75 14.44 -2.13 -10.50
N ARG A 76 15.48 -2.14 -11.32
CA ARG A 76 15.43 -2.76 -12.67
C ARG A 76 15.10 -4.25 -12.67
N SER A 77 15.45 -4.97 -11.60
CA SER A 77 15.24 -6.41 -11.46
C SER A 77 13.85 -6.79 -10.91
N LEU A 78 13.11 -5.84 -10.32
CA LEU A 78 11.78 -6.13 -9.77
C LEU A 78 10.71 -6.13 -10.86
N LYS A 79 9.73 -7.02 -10.70
CA LYS A 79 8.58 -7.06 -11.60
C LYS A 79 7.77 -5.77 -11.44
N ARG A 80 7.39 -5.14 -12.57
CA ARG A 80 6.57 -3.91 -12.58
C ARG A 80 5.33 -3.97 -11.67
N ARG A 81 4.69 -5.15 -11.60
CA ARG A 81 3.50 -5.36 -10.75
C ARG A 81 3.76 -5.19 -9.26
N THR A 82 4.94 -5.58 -8.78
CA THR A 82 5.34 -5.43 -7.37
C THR A 82 5.59 -3.95 -7.05
N ILE A 83 6.18 -3.21 -7.98
CA ILE A 83 6.35 -1.75 -7.85
C ILE A 83 4.99 -1.06 -7.79
N ILE A 84 4.11 -1.35 -8.75
CA ILE A 84 2.75 -0.80 -8.80
C ILE A 84 1.95 -1.13 -7.54
N MET A 85 2.06 -2.36 -7.02
CA MET A 85 1.42 -2.76 -5.77
C MET A 85 1.93 -1.94 -4.58
N ALA A 86 3.25 -1.77 -4.44
CA ALA A 86 3.84 -0.98 -3.37
C ALA A 86 3.34 0.47 -3.40
N THR A 87 3.37 1.09 -4.58
CA THR A 87 2.91 2.48 -4.75
C THR A 87 1.41 2.60 -4.49
N ALA A 88 0.60 1.62 -4.90
CA ALA A 88 -0.84 1.64 -4.63
C ALA A 88 -1.15 1.48 -3.13
N LEU A 89 -0.42 0.63 -2.42
CA LEU A 89 -0.55 0.49 -0.96
C LEU A 89 -0.11 1.76 -0.24
N TYR A 90 0.97 2.40 -0.70
CA TYR A 90 1.42 3.69 -0.20
C TYR A 90 0.33 4.77 -0.33
N GLU A 91 -0.22 4.96 -1.53
CA GLU A 91 -1.27 5.95 -1.80
C GLU A 91 -2.54 5.66 -0.98
N PHE A 92 -2.91 4.38 -0.89
CA PHE A 92 -4.06 3.98 -0.09
C PHE A 92 -3.92 4.38 1.38
N GLY A 93 -2.76 4.11 2.00
CA GLY A 93 -2.56 4.48 3.40
C GLY A 93 -2.56 5.99 3.59
N LEU A 94 -1.98 6.74 2.65
CA LEU A 94 -1.97 8.21 2.67
C LEU A 94 -3.39 8.76 2.65
N VAL A 95 -4.18 8.36 1.65
CA VAL A 95 -5.57 8.80 1.47
C VAL A 95 -6.43 8.42 2.68
N LEU A 96 -6.29 7.19 3.20
CA LEU A 96 -7.03 6.76 4.39
C LEU A 96 -6.76 7.68 5.58
N THR A 97 -5.50 8.07 5.78
CA THR A 97 -5.11 8.94 6.91
C THR A 97 -5.55 10.38 6.70
N GLU A 98 -5.53 10.87 5.48
CA GLU A 98 -5.97 12.21 5.13
C GLU A 98 -7.46 12.40 5.43
N ILE A 99 -8.32 11.48 4.99
CA ILE A 99 -9.76 11.51 5.28
C ILE A 99 -10.02 11.53 6.79
N VAL A 100 -9.38 10.62 7.53
CA VAL A 100 -9.59 10.49 8.98
C VAL A 100 -9.18 11.77 9.67
N SER A 101 -8.07 12.37 9.24
CA SER A 101 -7.54 13.61 9.80
C SER A 101 -8.46 14.79 9.50
N VAL A 102 -8.94 14.92 8.26
CA VAL A 102 -9.88 15.98 7.84
C VAL A 102 -11.22 15.84 8.57
N PHE A 103 -11.76 14.62 8.67
CA PHE A 103 -13.00 14.37 9.40
C PHE A 103 -12.85 14.67 10.89
N ALA A 104 -11.78 14.18 11.53
CA ALA A 104 -11.50 14.47 12.92
C ALA A 104 -11.35 15.97 13.15
N PHE A 105 -10.61 16.67 12.29
CA PHE A 105 -10.44 18.11 12.37
C PHE A 105 -11.76 18.86 12.35
N TYR A 106 -12.66 18.54 11.42
CA TYR A 106 -13.97 19.17 11.37
C TYR A 106 -14.79 18.87 12.63
N VAL A 107 -14.81 17.62 13.10
CA VAL A 107 -15.57 17.25 14.31
C VAL A 107 -15.09 18.01 15.54
N PHE A 108 -13.77 18.22 15.67
CA PHE A 108 -13.18 18.92 16.81
C PHE A 108 -13.26 20.45 16.71
N THR A 109 -13.14 21.02 15.51
CA THR A 109 -13.06 22.48 15.34
C THR A 109 -14.34 23.12 14.82
N GLY A 110 -15.24 22.35 14.21
CA GLY A 110 -16.43 22.85 13.52
C GLY A 110 -16.14 23.60 12.21
N HIS A 111 -14.89 23.63 11.75
CA HIS A 111 -14.45 24.37 10.56
C HIS A 111 -13.92 23.41 9.49
N SER A 112 -14.11 23.77 8.21
CA SER A 112 -13.45 23.07 7.10
C SER A 112 -11.96 23.48 7.03
N PRO A 113 -11.01 22.55 6.85
CA PRO A 113 -9.61 22.89 6.71
C PRO A 113 -9.36 23.66 5.41
N ASP A 114 -8.90 24.91 5.53
CA ASP A 114 -8.48 25.73 4.39
C ASP A 114 -6.99 25.49 4.08
N PRO A 115 -6.64 24.81 2.97
CA PRO A 115 -5.24 24.49 2.63
C PRO A 115 -4.39 25.73 2.34
N THR A 116 -4.99 26.92 2.21
CA THR A 116 -4.27 28.18 1.97
C THR A 116 -3.81 28.88 3.25
N ARG A 117 -4.29 28.46 4.44
CA ARG A 117 -4.05 29.16 5.72
C ARG A 117 -3.41 28.29 6.79
N PHE A 118 -2.09 28.31 6.91
CA PHE A 118 -1.37 27.48 7.88
C PHE A 118 -1.41 28.04 9.32
N ASN A 119 -2.48 27.75 10.06
CA ASN A 119 -2.68 28.15 11.46
C ASN A 119 -2.22 27.06 12.47
N VAL A 120 -2.24 27.39 13.77
CA VAL A 120 -1.86 26.46 14.86
C VAL A 120 -2.71 25.18 14.84
N ASP A 121 -4.03 25.31 14.63
CA ASP A 121 -4.95 24.16 14.58
C ASP A 121 -4.65 23.23 13.40
N GLN A 122 -4.24 23.79 12.25
CA GLN A 122 -3.82 22.99 11.11
C GLN A 122 -2.48 22.30 11.36
N SER A 123 -1.54 22.97 12.02
CA SER A 123 -0.26 22.36 12.40
C SER A 123 -0.48 21.12 13.28
N PHE A 124 -1.43 21.19 14.22
CA PHE A 124 -1.85 20.05 15.03
C PHE A 124 -2.51 18.95 14.20
N MET A 125 -3.41 19.30 13.27
CA MET A 125 -4.03 18.34 12.34
C MET A 125 -2.98 17.59 11.51
N TYR A 126 -2.03 18.30 10.91
CA TYR A 126 -0.97 17.70 10.10
C TYR A 126 -0.05 16.81 10.95
N ALA A 127 0.25 17.18 12.19
CA ALA A 127 1.02 16.33 13.10
C ALA A 127 0.26 15.04 13.46
N LEU A 128 -1.03 15.15 13.82
CA LEU A 128 -1.88 14.01 14.14
C LEU A 128 -2.06 13.08 12.94
N GLY A 129 -2.30 13.63 11.75
CA GLY A 129 -2.40 12.86 10.51
C GLY A 129 -1.11 12.13 10.15
N SER A 130 0.05 12.78 10.38
CA SER A 130 1.35 12.14 10.16
C SER A 130 1.61 11.00 11.15
N PHE A 131 1.19 11.16 12.41
CA PHE A 131 1.27 10.08 13.39
C PHE A 131 0.35 8.90 13.01
N ALA A 132 -0.89 9.19 12.61
CA ALA A 132 -1.82 8.18 12.11
C ALA A 132 -1.27 7.45 10.88
N LEU A 133 -0.63 8.17 9.96
CA LEU A 133 0.04 7.61 8.77
C LEU A 133 1.10 6.58 9.16
N THR A 134 1.86 6.86 10.21
CA THR A 134 2.89 5.95 10.73
C THR A 134 2.26 4.63 11.17
N ILE A 135 1.16 4.69 11.93
CA ILE A 135 0.44 3.50 12.40
C ILE A 135 -0.11 2.71 11.22
N VAL A 136 -0.77 3.39 10.26
CA VAL A 136 -1.36 2.75 9.08
C VAL A 136 -0.29 2.03 8.26
N TYR A 137 0.85 2.68 7.99
CA TYR A 137 1.94 2.06 7.25
C TYR A 137 2.56 0.87 7.99
N LEU A 138 2.72 0.92 9.31
CA LEU A 138 3.19 -0.24 10.08
C LEU A 138 2.21 -1.43 9.96
N VAL A 139 0.90 -1.19 10.09
CA VAL A 139 -0.12 -2.23 9.89
C VAL A 139 -0.08 -2.79 8.47
N MET A 140 0.04 -1.92 7.46
CA MET A 140 0.10 -2.34 6.06
C MET A 140 1.34 -3.19 5.76
N LEU A 141 2.51 -2.85 6.31
CA LEU A 141 3.73 -3.64 6.18
C LEU A 141 3.60 -5.03 6.84
N GLN A 142 2.90 -5.13 7.97
CA GLN A 142 2.63 -6.42 8.62
C GLN A 142 1.66 -7.29 7.81
N VAL A 143 0.62 -6.69 7.22
CA VAL A 143 -0.42 -7.41 6.48
C VAL A 143 0.05 -7.79 5.07
N PHE A 144 0.81 -6.93 4.40
CA PHE A 144 1.32 -7.11 3.04
C PHE A 144 2.85 -7.11 3.00
N PRO A 145 3.50 -8.17 3.49
CA PRO A 145 4.95 -8.23 3.54
C PRO A 145 5.57 -8.41 2.14
N ASN A 146 6.87 -8.07 2.07
CA ASN A 146 7.67 -7.92 0.86
C ASN A 146 7.54 -9.06 -0.16
N GLY A 147 7.61 -8.71 -1.44
CA GLY A 147 7.76 -9.69 -2.53
C GLY A 147 6.45 -10.31 -3.05
N LEU A 148 5.31 -9.72 -2.72
CA LEU A 148 4.02 -10.15 -3.25
C LEU A 148 3.92 -9.90 -4.76
N VAL A 149 4.05 -10.98 -5.54
CA VAL A 149 3.85 -10.98 -7.00
C VAL A 149 2.39 -11.30 -7.27
N THR A 150 1.56 -10.28 -7.41
CA THR A 150 0.15 -10.46 -7.74
C THR A 150 -0.03 -10.99 -9.18
N ARG A 151 -0.73 -12.13 -9.30
CA ARG A 151 -1.32 -12.61 -10.57
C ARG A 151 -2.47 -11.67 -11.02
N LYS A 152 -2.96 -11.84 -12.26
CA LYS A 152 -3.99 -10.99 -12.91
C LYS A 152 -5.19 -10.64 -12.01
N LYS A 153 -5.73 -11.58 -11.22
CA LYS A 153 -6.86 -11.31 -10.29
C LYS A 153 -6.49 -10.35 -9.14
N GLY A 154 -5.27 -10.43 -8.60
CA GLY A 154 -4.80 -9.49 -7.56
C GLY A 154 -4.57 -8.08 -8.08
N PHE A 155 -4.31 -7.93 -9.38
CA PHE A 155 -4.25 -6.62 -10.04
C PHE A 155 -5.64 -5.98 -10.17
N LEU A 156 -6.71 -6.77 -10.36
CA LEU A 156 -8.08 -6.25 -10.37
C LEU A 156 -8.50 -5.69 -9.01
N TYR A 157 -8.15 -6.38 -7.92
CA TYR A 157 -8.37 -5.86 -6.56
C TYR A 157 -7.53 -4.60 -6.29
N LEU A 158 -6.30 -4.55 -6.80
CA LEU A 158 -5.48 -3.34 -6.74
C LEU A 158 -6.11 -2.17 -7.49
N LEU A 159 -6.66 -2.44 -8.69
CA LEU A 159 -7.34 -1.44 -9.50
C LEU A 159 -8.62 -0.96 -8.81
N GLY A 160 -9.38 -1.84 -8.17
CA GLY A 160 -10.52 -1.49 -7.33
C GLY A 160 -10.11 -0.62 -6.13
N MET A 161 -8.96 -0.91 -5.51
CA MET A 161 -8.40 -0.13 -4.42
C MET A 161 -7.92 1.26 -4.88
N LEU A 162 -7.29 1.35 -6.06
CA LEU A 162 -6.87 2.61 -6.67
C LEU A 162 -8.06 3.46 -7.15
N LEU A 163 -9.10 2.84 -7.72
CA LEU A 163 -10.36 3.51 -8.04
C LEU A 163 -11.00 4.07 -6.78
N ASN A 164 -10.98 3.31 -5.68
CA ASN A 164 -11.50 3.74 -4.40
C ASN A 164 -10.69 4.92 -3.83
N VAL A 165 -9.35 4.89 -3.95
CA VAL A 165 -8.47 6.04 -3.66
C VAL A 165 -8.85 7.26 -4.51
N GLY A 166 -9.13 7.06 -5.81
CA GLY A 166 -9.60 8.12 -6.70
C GLY A 166 -10.94 8.72 -6.29
N PHE A 167 -11.94 7.89 -5.96
CA PHE A 167 -13.24 8.33 -5.42
C PHE A 167 -13.10 9.06 -4.10
N THR A 168 -12.18 8.59 -3.26
CA THR A 168 -11.90 9.18 -1.96
C THR A 168 -11.22 10.54 -2.08
N ALA A 169 -10.25 10.68 -2.98
CA ALA A 169 -9.61 11.95 -3.31
C ALA A 169 -10.60 12.95 -3.93
N LEU A 170 -11.57 12.47 -4.72
CA LEU A 170 -12.68 13.28 -5.21
C LEU A 170 -13.56 13.76 -4.04
N CYS A 171 -13.93 12.89 -3.10
CA CYS A 171 -14.66 13.29 -1.90
C CYS A 171 -13.89 14.33 -1.07
N GLY A 172 -12.57 14.19 -0.94
CA GLY A 172 -11.69 15.19 -0.32
C GLY A 172 -11.66 16.52 -1.08
N ALA A 173 -11.65 16.48 -2.42
CA ALA A 173 -11.71 17.67 -3.27
C ALA A 173 -12.98 18.51 -3.02
N PHE A 174 -14.13 17.84 -2.86
CA PHE A 174 -15.41 18.50 -2.60
C PHE A 174 -15.48 19.18 -1.21
N ILE A 175 -14.59 18.84 -0.28
CA ILE A 175 -14.51 19.45 1.07
C ILE A 175 -13.70 20.76 1.06
N VAL A 176 -12.70 20.82 0.19
CA VAL A 176 -11.74 21.92 0.10
C VAL A 176 -12.30 23.10 -0.72
N VAL A 177 -13.42 22.90 -1.44
CA VAL A 177 -14.11 24.00 -2.11
C VAL A 177 -14.76 24.90 -1.05
N PRO A 178 -14.39 26.19 -0.96
CA PRO A 178 -14.73 27.05 0.19
C PRO A 178 -16.23 27.31 0.41
N ASP A 179 -17.11 27.01 -0.54
CA ASP A 179 -18.49 27.49 -0.54
C ASP A 179 -19.57 26.41 -0.31
N GLU A 180 -19.21 25.14 -0.11
CA GLU A 180 -20.18 24.05 0.11
C GLU A 180 -20.16 23.44 1.53
N HIS A 181 -20.37 24.28 2.55
CA HIS A 181 -20.62 23.81 3.94
C HIS A 181 -21.80 22.80 4.04
N VAL A 182 -22.72 22.81 3.07
CA VAL A 182 -23.89 21.95 3.03
C VAL A 182 -23.54 20.47 2.81
N PHE A 183 -22.54 20.18 1.97
CA PHE A 183 -22.12 18.80 1.68
C PHE A 183 -21.49 18.15 2.92
N PHE A 184 -20.64 18.90 3.63
CA PHE A 184 -19.99 18.42 4.85
C PHE A 184 -20.99 18.07 5.95
N ALA A 185 -21.97 18.95 6.20
CA ALA A 185 -22.92 18.78 7.30
C ALA A 185 -23.95 17.65 7.06
N ARG A 186 -24.34 17.37 5.81
CA ARG A 186 -25.46 16.44 5.52
C ARG A 186 -25.04 15.07 5.02
N SER A 187 -23.99 14.99 4.21
CA SER A 187 -23.73 13.78 3.39
C SER A 187 -22.32 13.24 3.54
N TYR A 188 -21.38 14.02 4.08
CA TYR A 188 -19.98 13.60 4.20
C TYR A 188 -19.78 12.40 5.14
N GLY A 189 -20.41 12.39 6.32
CA GLY A 189 -20.33 11.23 7.22
C GLY A 189 -20.86 9.93 6.60
N ILE A 190 -21.91 10.04 5.77
CA ILE A 190 -22.50 8.91 5.05
C ILE A 190 -21.54 8.42 3.95
N ALA A 191 -21.01 9.34 3.12
CA ALA A 191 -20.03 9.01 2.10
C ALA A 191 -18.77 8.35 2.70
N LEU A 192 -18.29 8.89 3.82
CA LEU A 192 -17.16 8.38 4.57
C LEU A 192 -17.43 6.96 5.10
N ALA A 193 -18.62 6.70 5.66
CA ALA A 193 -19.01 5.36 6.09
C ALA A 193 -19.01 4.35 4.92
N PHE A 194 -19.58 4.72 3.77
CA PHE A 194 -19.54 3.87 2.57
C PHE A 194 -18.10 3.62 2.09
N LEU A 195 -17.26 4.65 2.07
CA LEU A 195 -15.85 4.51 1.73
C LEU A 195 -15.13 3.59 2.70
N PHE A 196 -15.35 3.72 4.02
CA PHE A 196 -14.75 2.83 5.01
C PHE A 196 -15.17 1.37 4.84
N VAL A 197 -16.45 1.12 4.63
CA VAL A 197 -16.97 -0.24 4.38
C VAL A 197 -16.37 -0.82 3.11
N PHE A 198 -16.33 -0.06 2.02
CA PHE A 198 -15.83 -0.53 0.73
C PHE A 198 -14.30 -0.73 0.73
N ASN A 199 -13.55 0.19 1.34
CA ASN A 199 -12.11 0.07 1.54
C ASN A 199 -11.78 -1.12 2.46
N GLY A 200 -12.49 -1.27 3.58
CA GLY A 200 -12.32 -2.40 4.50
C GLY A 200 -12.61 -3.75 3.83
N ALA A 201 -13.72 -3.86 3.09
CA ALA A 201 -14.08 -5.07 2.35
C ALA A 201 -13.03 -5.42 1.28
N THR A 202 -12.56 -4.42 0.53
CA THR A 202 -11.53 -4.59 -0.51
C THR A 202 -10.19 -5.01 0.11
N PHE A 203 -9.81 -4.38 1.22
CA PHE A 203 -8.59 -4.71 1.97
C PHE A 203 -8.64 -6.14 2.51
N VAL A 204 -9.76 -6.55 3.12
CA VAL A 204 -9.95 -7.92 3.63
C VAL A 204 -9.92 -8.93 2.49
N SER A 205 -10.58 -8.63 1.36
CA SER A 205 -10.57 -9.47 0.17
C SER A 205 -9.15 -9.65 -0.38
N LEU A 206 -8.40 -8.55 -0.52
CA LEU A 206 -7.02 -8.57 -0.96
C LEU A 206 -6.13 -9.36 0.01
N ARG A 207 -6.29 -9.16 1.32
CA ARG A 207 -5.57 -9.92 2.37
C ARG A 207 -5.83 -11.42 2.26
N ARG A 208 -7.10 -11.83 2.11
CA ARG A 208 -7.47 -13.25 1.93
C ARG A 208 -6.84 -13.82 0.66
N PHE A 209 -6.96 -13.10 -0.47
CA PHE A 209 -6.37 -13.51 -1.74
C PHE A 209 -4.85 -13.70 -1.64
N ILE A 210 -4.17 -12.79 -0.96
CA ILE A 210 -2.72 -12.82 -0.73
C ILE A 210 -2.32 -14.00 0.15
N ARG A 211 -3.08 -14.29 1.21
CA ARG A 211 -2.84 -15.46 2.07
C ARG A 211 -2.97 -16.76 1.28
N ILE A 212 -4.01 -16.89 0.47
CA ILE A 212 -4.24 -18.07 -0.40
C ILE A 212 -3.10 -18.19 -1.41
N GLN A 213 -2.67 -17.08 -2.03
CA GLN A 213 -1.57 -17.13 -2.99
C GLN A 213 -0.24 -17.56 -2.35
N LYS A 214 0.05 -17.09 -1.13
CA LYS A 214 1.23 -17.53 -0.39
C LYS A 214 1.19 -19.02 -0.10
N ALA A 215 0.05 -19.54 0.37
CA ALA A 215 -0.14 -20.96 0.60
C ALA A 215 0.09 -21.78 -0.69
N GLN A 216 -0.57 -21.39 -1.79
CA GLN A 216 -0.40 -22.04 -3.09
C GLN A 216 1.04 -21.98 -3.62
N SER A 217 1.75 -20.88 -3.38
CA SER A 217 3.15 -20.74 -3.80
C SER A 217 4.08 -21.64 -2.98
N ALA A 218 3.86 -21.72 -1.66
CA ALA A 218 4.62 -22.60 -0.77
C ALA A 218 4.38 -24.07 -1.14
N GLN A 219 3.14 -24.43 -1.43
CA GLN A 219 2.74 -25.78 -1.83
C GLN A 219 3.40 -26.21 -3.15
N ARG A 220 3.43 -25.33 -4.16
CA ARG A 220 4.15 -25.60 -5.44
C ARG A 220 5.65 -25.72 -5.24
N ALA A 221 6.23 -24.94 -4.32
CA ALA A 221 7.65 -25.04 -4.01
C ALA A 221 7.97 -26.40 -3.37
N LEU A 222 7.16 -26.84 -2.38
CA LEU A 222 7.23 -28.16 -1.78
C LEU A 222 7.12 -29.27 -2.83
N GLU A 223 6.10 -29.22 -3.68
CA GLU A 223 5.91 -30.18 -4.76
C GLU A 223 7.13 -30.27 -5.69
N SER A 224 7.72 -29.12 -6.05
CA SER A 224 8.92 -29.09 -6.89
C SER A 224 10.15 -29.70 -6.21
N VAL A 225 10.27 -29.58 -4.88
CA VAL A 225 11.36 -30.20 -4.11
C VAL A 225 11.18 -31.71 -4.07
N TYR A 226 9.96 -32.18 -3.80
CA TYR A 226 9.68 -33.62 -3.81
C TYR A 226 9.89 -34.24 -5.19
N GLN A 227 9.45 -33.58 -6.28
CA GLN A 227 9.69 -34.05 -7.65
C GLN A 227 11.19 -34.16 -7.96
N LYS A 228 12.01 -33.20 -7.52
CA LYS A 228 13.46 -33.26 -7.67
C LYS A 228 14.07 -34.41 -6.89
N GLN A 229 13.65 -34.62 -5.65
CA GLN A 229 14.12 -35.75 -4.83
C GLN A 229 13.76 -37.08 -5.50
N LEU A 230 12.53 -37.24 -5.98
CA LEU A 230 12.09 -38.42 -6.72
C LEU A 230 12.92 -38.68 -7.98
N ALA A 231 13.21 -37.63 -8.76
CA ALA A 231 14.04 -37.72 -9.95
C ALA A 231 15.49 -38.14 -9.64
N CYS A 232 16.09 -37.63 -8.56
CA CYS A 232 17.41 -38.06 -8.10
C CYS A 232 17.41 -39.53 -7.66
N TYR A 233 16.41 -39.95 -6.89
CA TYR A 233 16.27 -41.33 -6.41
C TYR A 233 16.08 -42.35 -7.56
N VAL A 234 15.30 -42.00 -8.59
CA VAL A 234 15.14 -42.84 -9.79
C VAL A 234 16.46 -43.00 -10.56
N ARG A 235 17.33 -41.99 -10.52
CA ARG A 235 18.61 -41.98 -11.23
C ARG A 235 19.71 -42.79 -10.52
N ASP A 236 19.73 -42.78 -9.19
CA ASP A 236 20.82 -43.36 -8.38
C ASP A 236 20.62 -44.84 -8.00
N LYS A 237 19.54 -45.52 -8.47
CA LYS A 237 19.19 -46.91 -8.08
C LYS A 237 19.21 -47.13 -6.56
N SER A 238 18.83 -46.10 -5.82
CA SER A 238 18.69 -46.13 -4.37
C SER A 238 17.53 -47.03 -3.91
N ASP A 239 17.66 -47.55 -2.69
CA ASP A 239 16.76 -48.49 -2.01
C ASP A 239 15.26 -48.30 -2.34
N GLU A 240 14.64 -49.38 -2.81
CA GLU A 240 13.24 -49.43 -3.28
C GLU A 240 12.25 -49.05 -2.16
N HIS A 241 12.60 -49.34 -0.90
CA HIS A 241 11.81 -48.94 0.26
C HIS A 241 11.73 -47.41 0.42
N VAL A 242 12.81 -46.70 0.13
CA VAL A 242 12.85 -45.24 0.24
C VAL A 242 12.07 -44.59 -0.89
N LEU A 243 12.17 -45.12 -2.12
CA LEU A 243 11.36 -44.67 -3.25
C LEU A 243 9.86 -44.84 -2.99
N ARG A 244 9.47 -46.00 -2.44
CA ARG A 244 8.07 -46.30 -2.13
C ARG A 244 7.53 -45.36 -1.03
N ARG A 245 8.34 -45.03 -0.01
CA ARG A 245 7.98 -44.04 1.02
C ARG A 245 7.83 -42.64 0.43
N LEU A 246 8.78 -42.19 -0.40
CA LEU A 246 8.73 -40.86 -1.01
C LEU A 246 7.52 -40.69 -1.94
N ARG A 247 7.17 -41.75 -2.70
CA ARG A 247 5.96 -41.76 -3.55
C ARG A 247 4.69 -41.71 -2.70
N HIS A 248 4.65 -42.45 -1.60
CA HIS A 248 3.51 -42.46 -0.68
C HIS A 248 3.32 -41.11 0.00
N ASP A 249 4.40 -40.47 0.44
CA ASP A 249 4.35 -39.12 1.04
C ASP A 249 3.87 -38.07 0.02
N LEU A 250 4.28 -38.20 -1.25
CA LEU A 250 3.81 -37.33 -2.33
C LEU A 250 2.31 -37.53 -2.64
N LEU A 251 1.85 -38.77 -2.65
CA LEU A 251 0.44 -39.11 -2.86
C LEU A 251 -0.43 -38.60 -1.71
N ASN A 252 -0.02 -38.84 -0.47
CA ASN A 252 -0.72 -38.33 0.71
C ASN A 252 -0.76 -36.80 0.73
N PHE A 253 0.34 -36.15 0.35
CA PHE A 253 0.41 -34.70 0.21
C PHE A 253 -0.58 -34.19 -0.86
N TRP A 254 -0.68 -34.87 -2.00
CA TRP A 254 -1.64 -34.52 -3.05
C TRP A 254 -3.09 -34.79 -2.66
N GLU A 255 -3.38 -35.86 -1.92
CA GLU A 255 -4.71 -36.19 -1.43
C GLU A 255 -5.20 -35.18 -0.39
N THR A 256 -4.39 -34.89 0.64
CA THR A 256 -4.70 -33.83 1.63
C THR A 256 -4.87 -32.46 0.96
N THR A 257 -4.08 -32.17 -0.06
CA THR A 257 -4.23 -30.93 -0.86
C THR A 257 -5.57 -30.87 -1.62
N LYS A 258 -6.09 -32.02 -2.08
CA LYS A 258 -7.30 -32.10 -2.90
C LYS A 258 -8.58 -32.02 -2.07
N GLU A 259 -8.52 -32.43 -0.81
CA GLU A 259 -9.62 -32.29 0.15
C GLU A 259 -9.76 -30.86 0.71
N GLU A 260 -8.68 -30.08 0.71
CA GLU A 260 -8.66 -28.68 1.17
C GLU A 260 -8.99 -27.62 0.09
N SER A 261 -9.13 -28.03 -1.18
CA SER A 261 -9.35 -27.15 -2.35
C SER A 261 -10.81 -27.07 -2.79
#